data_AF-A0A098BFH9-F1
#
_entry.id   AF-A0A098BFH9-F1
#
_cell.length_a   1.000
_cell.length_b   1.000
_cell.length_c   1.000
_cell.angle_alpha   90.00
_cell.angle_beta   90.00
_cell.angle_gamma   90.00
#
_symmetry.space_group_name_H-M   'P 1'
#
loop_
_entity.id
_entity.type
_entity.pdbx_description
1 polymer ?
#
loop_
_entity_poly.entity_id
_entity_poly.type
_entity_poly.pdbx_seq_one_letter_code
_entity_poly.pdbx_strand_id
1 'polypeptide(L)'
;MSALLHQEATSALPEWASIPMMGFLALVIGARALFVYERQLDQQITWLLVWWLGASLLRDGAVQTILLGVTPLTLSDIRLLTHGFAMLGAAAIVLIVLAYRKVRKIPRRTIVGCYALIVGWMLVMAWISAPARSMGVAIEELRSVRTVAYMAIYAAQMPLAVAAVAYACLRILRDGEQNRSTRLWAGLILGTGAVSAFDHLTRFANAVLMSVEVTNGFTDWRSQSNDVLFLPTACVLAAVVAAPVLAAVRAKLHNDPSSVAVLTLTPMWQDLSTALPAMSIESTGLLPNSVDREHRMRIECEDAVFTLLPYMTEQERREEATPMQRCAAIVNALERRRAGAAESRVATPRWLADEDELLRIAQTWTKRPAEAVSV
;
A
#
# COMPACT_ATOMS: atom_id res chain seq x y z
N MET A 1 -12.75 33.37 22.59
CA MET A 1 -12.05 32.19 22.04
C MET A 1 -10.57 32.36 22.33
N SER A 2 -9.89 31.36 22.90
CA SER A 2 -8.46 31.46 23.21
C SER A 2 -7.61 31.58 21.94
N ALA A 3 -6.62 32.48 21.95
CA ALA A 3 -5.66 32.63 20.87
C ALA A 3 -4.77 31.39 20.71
N LEU A 4 -4.33 30.80 21.83
CA LEU A 4 -3.50 29.59 21.81
C LEU A 4 -4.30 28.39 21.29
N LEU A 5 -5.58 28.28 21.66
CA LEU A 5 -6.45 27.24 21.11
C LEU A 5 -6.58 27.34 19.59
N HIS A 6 -6.72 28.54 19.05
CA HIS A 6 -6.81 28.72 17.61
C HIS A 6 -5.52 28.30 16.90
N GLN A 7 -4.36 28.74 17.41
CA GLN A 7 -3.04 28.36 16.86
C GLN A 7 -2.80 26.84 16.88
N GLU A 8 -3.22 26.19 17.97
CA GLU A 8 -3.01 24.76 18.17
C GLU A 8 -4.04 23.86 17.46
N ALA A 9 -5.23 24.39 17.16
CA ALA A 9 -6.32 23.64 16.52
C ALA A 9 -6.37 23.84 15.00
N THR A 10 -6.04 25.04 14.52
CA THR A 10 -6.16 25.44 13.11
C THR A 10 -4.81 25.31 12.41
N SER A 11 -4.83 24.91 11.14
CA SER A 11 -3.63 24.80 10.31
C SER A 11 -2.97 26.18 10.15
N ALA A 12 -1.64 26.22 10.25
CA ALA A 12 -0.86 27.41 9.95
C ALA A 12 -0.48 27.52 8.47
N LEU A 13 -0.83 26.52 7.66
CA LEU A 13 -0.61 26.56 6.22
C LEU A 13 -1.60 27.53 5.56
N PRO A 14 -1.15 28.36 4.61
CA PRO A 14 -2.06 29.22 3.88
C PRO A 14 -2.99 28.39 2.99
N GLU A 15 -4.22 28.86 2.79
CA GLU A 15 -5.26 28.14 2.05
C GLU A 15 -4.85 27.73 0.63
N TRP A 16 -4.07 28.59 -0.05
CA TRP A 16 -3.54 28.30 -1.39
C TRP A 16 -2.63 27.06 -1.43
N ALA A 17 -2.04 26.66 -0.29
CA ALA A 17 -1.24 25.46 -0.16
C ALA A 17 -2.07 24.28 0.39
N SER A 18 -2.84 24.50 1.47
CA SER A 18 -3.58 23.43 2.14
C SER A 18 -4.67 22.80 1.25
N ILE A 19 -5.42 23.62 0.50
CA ILE A 19 -6.54 23.14 -0.33
C ILE A 19 -6.04 22.20 -1.44
N PRO A 20 -5.04 22.57 -2.28
CA PRO A 20 -4.52 21.65 -3.29
C PRO A 20 -3.95 20.35 -2.69
N MET A 21 -3.32 20.42 -1.52
CA MET A 21 -2.74 19.27 -0.84
C MET A 21 -3.80 18.30 -0.33
N MET A 22 -4.87 18.81 0.29
CA MET A 22 -6.03 18.00 0.67
C MET A 22 -6.75 17.43 -0.56
N GLY A 23 -6.88 18.21 -1.64
CA GLY A 23 -7.42 17.76 -2.92
C GLY A 23 -6.60 16.62 -3.53
N PHE A 24 -5.26 16.71 -3.47
CA PHE A 24 -4.36 15.64 -3.89
C PHE A 24 -4.53 14.37 -3.05
N LEU A 25 -4.63 14.49 -1.71
CA LEU A 25 -4.93 13.35 -0.85
C LEU A 25 -6.25 12.68 -1.22
N ALA A 26 -7.32 13.46 -1.40
CA ALA A 26 -8.64 12.97 -1.78
C ALA A 26 -8.61 12.24 -3.14
N LEU A 27 -7.88 12.80 -4.12
CA LEU A 27 -7.69 12.19 -5.43
C LEU A 27 -6.97 10.83 -5.32
N VAL A 28 -5.86 10.76 -4.57
CA VAL A 28 -5.11 9.51 -4.38
C VAL A 28 -5.97 8.48 -3.65
N ILE A 29 -6.73 8.86 -2.63
CA ILE A 29 -7.66 7.99 -1.91
C ILE A 29 -8.70 7.41 -2.88
N GLY A 30 -9.37 8.27 -3.66
CA GLY A 30 -10.38 7.85 -4.62
C GLY A 30 -9.81 6.89 -5.66
N ALA A 31 -8.64 7.21 -6.20
CA ALA A 31 -7.98 6.35 -7.18
C ALA A 31 -7.55 5.00 -6.56
N ARG A 32 -7.00 4.99 -5.34
CA ARG A 32 -6.69 3.73 -4.65
C ARG A 32 -7.92 2.88 -4.38
N ALA A 33 -9.02 3.50 -3.95
CA ALA A 33 -10.29 2.82 -3.71
C ALA A 33 -10.87 2.18 -4.98
N LEU A 34 -10.68 2.82 -6.14
CA LEU A 34 -11.18 2.33 -7.42
C LEU A 34 -10.28 1.28 -8.08
N PHE A 35 -8.96 1.37 -7.91
CA PHE A 35 -8.00 0.59 -8.70
C PHE A 35 -7.21 -0.48 -7.94
N VAL A 36 -7.04 -0.35 -6.62
CA VAL A 36 -6.07 -1.19 -5.87
C VAL A 36 -6.66 -1.72 -4.54
N TYR A 37 -7.97 -1.64 -4.32
CA TYR A 37 -8.59 -1.89 -3.01
C TYR A 37 -8.77 -3.37 -2.61
N GLU A 38 -8.26 -4.31 -3.41
CA GLU A 38 -8.55 -5.73 -3.20
C GLU A 38 -7.68 -6.39 -2.12
N ARG A 39 -6.40 -6.02 -2.06
CA ARG A 39 -5.46 -6.57 -1.06
C ARG A 39 -5.65 -5.83 0.27
N GLN A 40 -5.62 -6.57 1.38
CA GLN A 40 -5.77 -5.96 2.72
C GLN A 40 -4.70 -4.90 3.01
N LEU A 41 -3.46 -5.11 2.54
CA LEU A 41 -2.40 -4.11 2.64
C LEU A 41 -2.83 -2.78 2.01
N ASP A 42 -3.36 -2.85 0.79
CA ASP A 42 -3.79 -1.66 0.05
C ASP A 42 -4.98 -0.98 0.69
N GLN A 43 -5.92 -1.74 1.26
CA GLN A 43 -7.03 -1.21 2.05
C GLN A 43 -6.53 -0.41 3.25
N GLN A 44 -5.56 -0.94 4.00
CA GLN A 44 -5.03 -0.22 5.18
C GLN A 44 -4.24 1.03 4.80
N ILE A 45 -3.52 1.03 3.67
CA ILE A 45 -2.90 2.25 3.12
C ILE A 45 -3.97 3.28 2.76
N THR A 46 -5.06 2.86 2.12
CA THR A 46 -6.15 3.78 1.79
C THR A 46 -6.82 4.33 3.06
N TRP A 47 -7.06 3.50 4.07
CA TRP A 47 -7.58 3.96 5.37
C TRP A 47 -6.63 4.91 6.08
N LEU A 48 -5.31 4.68 6.05
CA LEU A 48 -4.32 5.62 6.56
C LEU A 48 -4.51 7.02 5.94
N LEU A 49 -4.60 7.09 4.61
CA LEU A 49 -4.80 8.35 3.91
C LEU A 49 -6.15 8.99 4.24
N VAL A 50 -7.22 8.21 4.37
CA VAL A 50 -8.55 8.70 4.79
C VAL A 50 -8.48 9.32 6.18
N TRP A 51 -7.83 8.66 7.14
CA TRP A 51 -7.67 9.19 8.49
C TRP A 51 -6.84 10.47 8.49
N TRP A 52 -5.78 10.55 7.68
CA TRP A 52 -4.98 11.76 7.54
C TRP A 52 -5.73 12.91 6.86
N LEU A 53 -6.50 12.63 5.80
CA LEU A 53 -7.37 13.62 5.17
C LEU A 53 -8.39 14.15 6.19
N GLY A 54 -9.00 13.28 7.00
CA GLY A 54 -9.92 13.70 8.06
C GLY A 54 -9.23 14.60 9.10
N ALA A 55 -8.00 14.26 9.52
CA ALA A 55 -7.22 15.13 10.41
C ALA A 55 -6.93 16.50 9.77
N SER A 56 -6.57 16.54 8.48
CA SER A 56 -6.32 17.79 7.76
C SER A 56 -7.59 18.64 7.61
N LEU A 57 -8.72 18.03 7.23
CA LEU A 57 -10.00 18.73 7.12
C LEU A 57 -10.43 19.32 8.45
N LEU A 58 -10.26 18.61 9.56
CA LEU A 58 -10.59 19.14 10.89
C LEU A 58 -9.65 20.25 11.37
N ARG A 59 -8.48 20.44 10.73
CA ARG A 59 -7.57 21.58 10.97
C ARG A 59 -7.84 22.77 10.06
N ASP A 60 -8.60 22.60 9.00
CA ASP A 60 -8.89 23.66 8.04
C ASP A 60 -9.87 24.70 8.63
N GLY A 61 -9.54 25.98 8.50
CA GLY A 61 -10.32 27.07 9.10
C GLY A 61 -11.73 27.19 8.50
N ALA A 62 -11.90 26.96 7.20
CA ALA A 62 -13.20 27.01 6.54
C ALA A 62 -14.08 25.84 6.99
N VAL A 63 -13.53 24.63 7.06
CA VAL A 63 -14.23 23.45 7.59
C VAL A 63 -14.62 23.64 9.06
N GLN A 64 -13.71 24.17 9.89
CA GLN A 64 -13.99 24.49 11.29
C GLN A 64 -15.15 25.49 11.41
N THR A 65 -15.15 26.56 10.61
CA THR A 65 -16.22 27.56 10.61
C THR A 65 -17.58 26.93 10.29
N ILE A 66 -17.64 26.05 9.30
CA ILE A 66 -18.87 25.32 8.95
C ILE A 66 -19.31 24.42 10.10
N LEU A 67 -18.41 23.60 10.65
CA LEU A 67 -18.73 22.65 11.72
C LEU A 67 -19.22 23.35 12.99
N LEU A 68 -18.57 24.44 13.39
CA LEU A 68 -18.98 25.25 14.53
C LEU A 68 -20.34 25.93 14.30
N GLY A 69 -20.70 26.21 13.04
CA GLY A 69 -21.99 26.81 12.69
C GLY A 69 -23.16 25.82 12.66
N VAL A 70 -22.92 24.53 12.39
CA VAL A 70 -23.99 23.52 12.21
C VAL A 70 -24.02 22.43 13.29
N THR A 71 -23.06 22.42 14.21
CA THR A 71 -22.97 21.42 15.29
C THR A 71 -22.76 22.10 16.65
N PRO A 72 -23.09 21.43 17.76
CA PRO A 72 -22.77 21.94 19.10
C PRO A 72 -21.30 21.77 19.49
N LEU A 73 -20.42 21.37 18.56
CA LEU A 73 -19.01 21.15 18.84
C LEU A 73 -18.30 22.47 19.12
N THR A 74 -17.32 22.44 20.02
CA THR A 74 -16.39 23.54 20.24
C THR A 74 -15.10 23.32 19.45
N LEU A 75 -14.29 24.37 19.30
CA LEU A 75 -12.96 24.23 18.67
C LEU A 75 -12.05 23.25 19.43
N SER A 76 -12.19 23.16 20.76
CA SER A 76 -11.48 22.17 21.57
C SER A 76 -11.96 20.74 21.31
N ASP A 77 -13.25 20.53 21.01
CA ASP A 77 -13.76 19.22 20.58
C ASP A 77 -13.23 18.85 19.20
N ILE A 78 -13.22 19.80 18.25
CA ILE A 78 -12.65 19.59 16.92
C ILE A 78 -11.17 19.20 17.03
N ARG A 79 -10.38 19.89 17.87
CA ARG A 79 -8.97 19.55 18.10
C ARG A 79 -8.77 18.14 18.66
N LEU A 80 -9.63 17.71 19.60
CA LEU A 80 -9.62 16.34 20.11
C LEU A 80 -9.90 15.32 19.00
N LEU A 81 -10.90 15.59 18.15
CA LEU A 81 -11.21 14.73 17.00
C LEU A 81 -10.03 14.69 16.02
N THR A 82 -9.40 15.81 15.71
CA THR A 82 -8.20 15.89 14.87
C THR A 82 -7.09 14.96 15.37
N HIS A 83 -6.80 15.00 16.68
CA HIS A 83 -5.82 14.10 17.28
C HIS A 83 -6.24 12.63 17.17
N GLY A 84 -7.53 12.34 17.37
CA GLY A 84 -8.11 11.02 17.17
C GLY A 84 -7.91 10.49 15.76
N PHE A 85 -8.20 11.28 14.74
CA PHE A 85 -7.99 10.92 13.33
C PHE A 85 -6.51 10.63 13.04
N ALA A 86 -5.58 11.44 13.55
CA ALA A 86 -4.15 11.17 13.43
C ALA A 86 -3.73 9.84 14.11
N MET A 87 -4.28 9.54 15.29
CA MET A 87 -4.04 8.27 16.00
C MET A 87 -4.66 7.06 15.27
N LEU A 88 -5.82 7.21 14.63
CA LEU A 88 -6.41 6.17 13.77
C LEU A 88 -5.50 5.89 12.57
N GLY A 89 -4.83 6.92 12.04
CA GLY A 89 -3.74 6.75 11.07
C GLY A 89 -2.60 5.89 11.63
N ALA A 90 -2.14 6.11 12.87
CA ALA A 90 -1.12 5.27 13.49
C ALA A 90 -1.56 3.80 13.62
N ALA A 91 -2.83 3.53 13.94
CA ALA A 91 -3.36 2.17 13.93
C ALA A 91 -3.33 1.53 12.52
N ALA A 92 -3.69 2.31 11.49
CA ALA A 92 -3.59 1.84 10.10
C ALA A 92 -2.14 1.49 9.72
N ILE A 93 -1.15 2.25 10.17
CA ILE A 93 0.28 1.94 9.98
C ILE A 93 0.66 0.61 10.63
N VAL A 94 0.25 0.35 11.86
CA VAL A 94 0.48 -0.95 12.52
C VAL A 94 -0.15 -2.10 11.72
N LEU A 95 -1.38 -1.91 11.23
CA LEU A 95 -2.07 -2.89 10.40
C LEU A 95 -1.38 -3.09 9.04
N ILE A 96 -0.78 -2.06 8.44
CA ILE A 96 0.05 -2.16 7.23
C ILE A 96 1.25 -3.08 7.49
N VAL A 97 1.98 -2.86 8.59
CA VAL A 97 3.14 -3.70 8.96
C VAL A 97 2.72 -5.16 9.19
N LEU A 98 1.58 -5.37 9.85
CA LEU A 98 1.04 -6.73 10.06
C LEU A 98 0.60 -7.39 8.76
N ALA A 99 -0.01 -6.65 7.85
CA ALA A 99 -0.45 -7.14 6.55
C ALA A 99 0.75 -7.49 5.67
N TYR A 100 1.83 -6.71 5.76
CA TYR A 100 3.06 -6.98 5.04
C TYR A 100 3.77 -8.25 5.52
N ARG A 101 3.77 -8.50 6.84
CA ARG A 101 4.49 -9.65 7.43
C ARG A 101 3.76 -10.99 7.28
N LYS A 102 2.45 -10.99 7.06
CA LYS A 102 1.65 -12.22 7.06
C LYS A 102 1.20 -12.58 5.65
N VAL A 103 1.48 -13.81 5.23
CA VAL A 103 0.93 -14.40 4.01
C VAL A 103 -0.61 -14.55 4.11
N ARG A 104 -1.13 -14.77 5.33
CA ARG A 104 -2.56 -14.89 5.60
C ARG A 104 -3.20 -13.55 5.95
N LYS A 105 -4.46 -13.37 5.53
CA LYS A 105 -5.30 -12.21 5.87
C LYS A 105 -5.32 -11.96 7.38
N ILE A 106 -5.22 -10.69 7.77
CA ILE A 106 -5.42 -10.25 9.15
C ILE A 106 -6.88 -10.56 9.54
N PRO A 107 -7.13 -11.23 10.67
CA PRO A 107 -8.48 -11.50 11.12
C PRO A 107 -9.19 -10.20 11.51
N ARG A 108 -10.48 -10.10 11.18
CA ARG A 108 -11.32 -8.91 11.45
C ARG A 108 -11.27 -8.46 12.92
N ARG A 109 -11.20 -9.40 13.86
CA ARG A 109 -11.10 -9.11 15.30
C ARG A 109 -9.86 -8.29 15.65
N THR A 110 -8.73 -8.54 14.99
CA THR A 110 -7.50 -7.76 15.20
C THR A 110 -7.64 -6.35 14.65
N ILE A 111 -8.20 -6.19 13.46
CA ILE A 111 -8.43 -4.86 12.85
C ILE A 111 -9.36 -4.03 13.75
N VAL A 112 -10.50 -4.60 14.15
CA VAL A 112 -11.45 -3.95 15.05
C VAL A 112 -10.81 -3.66 16.41
N GLY A 113 -10.02 -4.59 16.95
CA GLY A 113 -9.32 -4.39 18.22
C GLY A 113 -8.31 -3.24 18.18
N CYS A 114 -7.55 -3.09 17.09
CA CYS A 114 -6.61 -1.98 16.91
C CYS A 114 -7.33 -0.62 16.90
N TYR A 115 -8.41 -0.50 16.13
CA TYR A 115 -9.18 0.75 16.08
C TYR A 115 -9.95 1.01 17.38
N ALA A 116 -10.53 -0.02 18.00
CA ALA A 116 -11.21 0.10 19.29
C ALA A 116 -10.26 0.57 20.40
N LEU A 117 -9.00 0.13 20.39
CA LEU A 117 -7.98 0.61 21.32
C LEU A 117 -7.74 2.11 21.16
N ILE A 118 -7.62 2.61 19.93
CA ILE A 118 -7.48 4.05 19.67
C ILE A 118 -8.72 4.82 20.13
N VAL A 119 -9.92 4.32 19.85
CA VAL A 119 -11.17 4.92 20.35
C VAL A 119 -11.18 4.96 21.88
N GLY A 120 -10.72 3.89 22.55
CA GLY A 120 -10.53 3.88 24.00
C GLY A 120 -9.58 4.98 24.48
N TRP A 121 -8.44 5.17 23.82
CA TRP A 121 -7.53 6.27 24.11
C TRP A 121 -8.14 7.65 23.86
N MET A 122 -8.94 7.82 22.81
CA MET A 122 -9.68 9.06 22.56
C MET A 122 -10.65 9.38 23.69
N LEU A 123 -11.35 8.38 24.25
CA LEU A 123 -12.22 8.56 25.41
C LEU A 123 -11.45 8.97 26.66
N VAL A 124 -10.28 8.36 26.90
CA VAL A 124 -9.38 8.77 27.99
C VAL A 124 -8.90 10.22 27.80
N MET A 125 -8.48 10.58 26.59
CA MET A 125 -8.09 11.95 26.25
C MET A 125 -9.25 12.94 26.41
N ALA A 126 -10.47 12.55 26.05
CA ALA A 126 -11.68 13.33 26.26
C ALA A 126 -11.95 13.56 27.76
N TRP A 127 -11.69 12.57 28.60
CA TRP A 127 -11.82 12.73 30.05
C TRP A 127 -10.73 13.65 30.63
N ILE A 128 -9.46 13.45 30.23
CA ILE A 128 -8.33 14.27 30.71
C ILE A 128 -8.53 15.74 30.35
N SER A 129 -8.95 16.01 29.10
CA SER A 129 -9.14 17.37 28.58
C SER A 129 -10.49 18.01 28.91
N ALA A 130 -11.38 17.33 29.63
CA ALA A 130 -12.71 17.87 29.96
C ALA A 130 -12.67 19.27 30.60
N PRO A 131 -11.78 19.60 31.57
CA PRO A 131 -11.70 20.94 32.12
C PRO A 131 -11.32 22.02 31.09
N ALA A 132 -10.38 21.71 30.19
CA ALA A 132 -9.98 22.64 29.13
C ALA A 132 -11.14 22.89 28.15
N ARG A 133 -11.87 21.83 27.78
CA ARG A 133 -13.02 21.94 26.87
C ARG A 133 -14.17 22.72 27.49
N SER A 134 -14.48 22.52 28.77
CA SER A 134 -15.53 23.31 29.45
C SER A 134 -15.21 24.81 29.54
N MET A 135 -13.92 25.18 29.50
CA MET A 135 -13.47 26.57 29.48
C MET A 135 -13.26 27.13 28.06
N GLY A 136 -13.36 26.29 27.02
CA GLY A 136 -13.10 26.70 25.64
C GLY A 136 -11.64 27.13 25.40
N VAL A 137 -10.69 26.49 26.08
CA VAL A 137 -9.24 26.75 25.99
C VAL A 137 -8.48 25.53 25.48
N ALA A 138 -7.23 25.73 25.08
CA ALA A 138 -6.30 24.65 24.77
C ALA A 138 -5.90 23.89 26.04
N ILE A 139 -5.55 22.61 25.90
CA ILE A 139 -5.13 21.82 27.07
C ILE A 139 -3.79 22.29 27.65
N GLU A 140 -2.96 22.94 26.85
CA GLU A 140 -1.69 23.58 27.24
C GLU A 140 -1.92 24.74 28.20
N GLU A 141 -3.06 25.43 28.09
CA GLU A 141 -3.41 26.55 28.97
C GLU A 141 -3.74 26.09 30.39
N LEU A 142 -4.01 24.79 30.60
CA LEU A 142 -4.16 24.26 31.96
C LEU A 142 -2.84 24.22 32.74
N ARG A 143 -1.69 24.28 32.05
CA ARG A 143 -0.34 24.24 32.66
C ARG A 143 -0.22 23.18 33.76
N SER A 144 -0.62 21.96 33.43
CA SER A 144 -0.75 20.88 34.43
C SER A 144 -0.28 19.54 33.89
N VAL A 145 -0.15 18.56 34.79
CA VAL A 145 0.16 17.17 34.43
C VAL A 145 -0.86 16.57 33.44
N ARG A 146 -2.09 17.11 33.39
CA ARG A 146 -3.11 16.70 32.42
C ARG A 146 -2.67 16.99 30.99
N THR A 147 -1.99 18.11 30.76
CA THR A 147 -1.42 18.48 29.46
C THR A 147 -0.40 17.43 29.01
N VAL A 148 0.52 17.05 29.91
CA VAL A 148 1.54 16.04 29.64
C VAL A 148 0.91 14.68 29.37
N ALA A 149 -0.05 14.26 30.21
CA ALA A 149 -0.73 12.97 30.05
C ALA A 149 -1.49 12.87 28.72
N TYR A 150 -2.25 13.90 28.37
CA TYR A 150 -2.97 13.97 27.09
C TYR A 150 -2.01 13.89 25.90
N MET A 151 -0.95 14.69 25.93
CA MET A 151 0.01 14.73 24.84
C MET A 151 0.90 13.50 24.77
N ALA A 152 1.17 12.82 25.90
CA ALA A 152 1.84 11.52 25.88
C ALA A 152 1.02 10.48 25.12
N ILE A 153 -0.28 10.38 25.43
CA ILE A 153 -1.18 9.42 24.77
C ILE A 153 -1.24 9.69 23.27
N TYR A 154 -1.44 10.95 22.88
CA TYR A 154 -1.49 11.36 21.48
C TYR A 154 -0.16 11.15 20.76
N ALA A 155 0.93 11.71 21.30
CA ALA A 155 2.22 11.77 20.64
C ALA A 155 2.94 10.41 20.59
N ALA A 156 2.63 9.46 21.48
CA ALA A 156 3.30 8.16 21.49
C ALA A 156 2.90 7.25 20.32
N GLN A 157 1.66 7.38 19.79
CA GLN A 157 1.14 6.40 18.83
C GLN A 157 1.92 6.40 17.51
N MET A 158 2.21 7.58 16.96
CA MET A 158 2.86 7.70 15.66
C MET A 158 4.33 7.23 15.69
N PRO A 159 5.20 7.67 16.63
CA PRO A 159 6.56 7.16 16.75
C PRO A 159 6.62 5.63 16.93
N LEU A 160 5.71 5.05 17.72
CA LEU A 160 5.63 3.59 17.89
C LEU A 160 5.28 2.89 16.56
N ALA A 161 4.30 3.40 15.83
CA ALA A 161 3.91 2.86 14.53
C ALA A 161 5.03 3.01 13.48
N VAL A 162 5.67 4.18 13.43
CA VAL A 162 6.81 4.46 12.55
C VAL A 162 8.01 3.58 12.90
N ALA A 163 8.30 3.32 14.18
CA ALA A 163 9.39 2.45 14.59
C ALA A 163 9.20 1.01 14.06
N ALA A 164 7.96 0.51 14.04
CA ALA A 164 7.64 -0.79 13.46
C ALA A 164 7.87 -0.83 11.93
N VAL A 165 7.50 0.24 11.22
CA VAL A 165 7.81 0.39 9.78
C VAL A 165 9.30 0.49 9.54
N ALA A 166 10.01 1.32 10.32
CA ALA A 166 11.44 1.51 10.20
C ALA A 166 12.19 0.20 10.41
N TYR A 167 11.81 -0.60 11.41
CA TYR A 167 12.35 -1.94 11.61
C TYR A 167 12.15 -2.84 10.37
N ALA A 168 10.96 -2.83 9.77
CA ALA A 168 10.68 -3.60 8.55
C ALA A 168 11.53 -3.12 7.36
N CYS A 169 11.62 -1.81 7.13
CA CYS A 169 12.44 -1.23 6.07
C CYS A 169 13.93 -1.53 6.25
N LEU A 170 14.46 -1.38 7.47
CA LEU A 170 15.87 -1.66 7.77
C LEU A 170 16.22 -3.13 7.57
N ARG A 171 15.29 -4.05 7.90
CA ARG A 171 15.46 -5.47 7.62
C ARG A 171 15.53 -5.74 6.11
N ILE A 172 14.60 -5.18 5.32
CA ILE A 172 14.62 -5.30 3.85
C ILE A 172 15.94 -4.78 3.27
N LEU A 173 16.44 -3.65 3.78
CA LEU A 173 17.70 -3.06 3.34
C LEU A 173 18.93 -3.90 3.72
N ARG A 174 18.87 -4.65 4.81
CA ARG A 174 19.97 -5.47 5.33
C ARG A 174 20.12 -6.80 4.60
N ASP A 175 19.03 -7.39 4.10
CA ASP A 175 18.99 -8.75 3.54
C ASP A 175 19.59 -8.89 2.11
N GLY A 176 20.29 -7.87 1.61
CA GLY A 176 21.44 -8.12 0.73
C GLY A 176 21.23 -8.40 -0.76
N GLU A 177 20.03 -8.29 -1.35
CA GLU A 177 19.84 -8.31 -2.82
C GLU A 177 18.66 -7.42 -3.22
N GLN A 178 18.83 -6.11 -3.15
CA GLN A 178 17.73 -5.17 -3.38
C GLN A 178 18.01 -4.22 -4.54
N ASN A 179 17.09 -4.18 -5.50
CA ASN A 179 17.09 -3.23 -6.61
C ASN A 179 17.14 -1.78 -6.10
N ARG A 180 17.77 -0.87 -6.88
CA ARG A 180 17.88 0.56 -6.54
C ARG A 180 16.53 1.20 -6.19
N SER A 181 15.47 0.77 -6.87
CA SER A 181 14.10 1.23 -6.61
C SER A 181 13.63 0.90 -5.20
N THR A 182 13.83 -0.34 -4.73
CA THR A 182 13.46 -0.74 -3.36
C THR A 182 14.19 0.10 -2.31
N ARG A 183 15.49 0.37 -2.53
CA ARG A 183 16.27 1.23 -1.64
C ARG A 183 15.76 2.66 -1.60
N LEU A 184 15.41 3.22 -2.75
CA LEU A 184 14.84 4.56 -2.86
C LEU A 184 13.51 4.66 -2.09
N TRP A 185 12.59 3.71 -2.32
CA TRP A 185 11.29 3.70 -1.64
C TRP A 185 11.43 3.51 -0.13
N ALA A 186 12.29 2.59 0.31
CA ALA A 186 12.58 2.41 1.73
C ALA A 186 13.17 3.70 2.36
N GLY A 187 14.08 4.39 1.66
CA GLY A 187 14.63 5.67 2.09
C GLY A 187 13.56 6.76 2.22
N LEU A 188 12.64 6.87 1.25
CA LEU A 188 11.53 7.83 1.31
C LEU A 188 10.56 7.54 2.47
N ILE A 189 10.24 6.27 2.71
CA ILE A 189 9.39 5.85 3.83
C ILE A 189 10.08 6.15 5.17
N LEU A 190 11.38 5.85 5.30
CA LEU A 190 12.16 6.17 6.50
C LEU A 190 12.26 7.68 6.73
N GLY A 191 12.50 8.47 5.68
CA GLY A 191 12.59 9.93 5.78
C GLY A 191 11.26 10.56 6.20
N THR A 192 10.15 10.20 5.54
CA THR A 192 8.80 10.69 5.91
C THR A 192 8.40 10.22 7.31
N GLY A 193 8.72 8.97 7.67
CA GLY A 193 8.53 8.44 9.02
C GLY A 193 9.32 9.25 10.08
N ALA A 194 10.58 9.59 9.80
CA ALA A 194 11.40 10.40 10.71
C ALA A 194 10.83 11.80 10.93
N VAL A 195 10.37 12.48 9.87
CA VAL A 195 9.69 13.78 9.99
C VAL A 195 8.42 13.67 10.82
N SER A 196 7.62 12.62 10.60
CA SER A 196 6.40 12.37 11.36
C SER A 196 6.68 12.09 12.84
N ALA A 197 7.69 11.28 13.15
CA ALA A 197 8.12 11.00 14.51
C ALA A 197 8.64 12.28 15.20
N PHE A 198 9.43 13.07 14.50
CA PHE A 198 9.90 14.38 14.98
C PHE A 198 8.73 15.33 15.29
N ASP A 199 7.72 15.42 14.41
CA ASP A 199 6.54 16.25 14.66
C ASP A 199 5.84 15.86 15.97
N HIS A 200 5.63 14.57 16.21
CA HIS A 200 4.95 14.09 17.41
C HIS A 200 5.80 14.25 18.68
N LEU A 201 7.09 13.90 18.61
CA LEU A 201 8.01 14.06 19.75
C LEU A 201 8.18 15.52 20.16
N THR A 202 8.25 16.44 19.19
CA THR A 202 8.32 17.88 19.49
C THR A 202 7.01 18.43 20.09
N ARG A 203 5.83 17.92 19.70
CA ARG A 203 4.57 18.24 20.38
C ARG A 203 4.58 17.79 21.84
N PHE A 204 5.08 16.59 22.11
CA PHE A 204 5.20 16.10 23.48
C PHE A 204 6.18 16.94 24.31
N ALA A 205 7.36 17.25 23.76
CA ALA A 205 8.33 18.11 24.42
C ALA A 205 7.74 19.51 24.73
N ASN A 206 7.02 20.11 23.78
CA ASN A 206 6.31 21.37 23.97
C ASN A 206 5.32 21.29 25.14
N ALA A 207 4.52 20.22 25.19
CA ALA A 207 3.55 20.01 26.26
C ALA A 207 4.20 19.87 27.65
N VAL A 208 5.36 19.21 27.73
CA VAL A 208 6.14 19.11 28.98
C VAL A 208 6.62 20.49 29.42
N LEU A 209 7.23 21.27 28.52
CA LEU A 209 7.72 22.62 28.83
C LEU A 209 6.59 23.56 29.26
N MET A 210 5.48 23.56 28.53
CA MET A 210 4.29 24.36 28.86
C MET A 210 3.66 23.96 30.20
N SER A 211 3.76 22.68 30.60
CA SER A 211 3.25 22.22 31.89
C SER A 211 4.04 22.72 33.10
N VAL A 212 5.31 23.10 32.90
CA VAL A 212 6.17 23.71 33.92
C VAL A 212 6.36 25.22 33.67
N GLU A 213 5.46 25.82 32.91
CA GLU A 213 5.39 27.25 32.60
C GLU A 213 6.62 27.83 31.88
N VAL A 214 7.38 26.98 31.17
CA VAL A 214 8.50 27.44 30.35
C VAL A 214 8.00 27.91 29.00
N THR A 215 8.11 29.22 28.75
CA THR A 215 7.85 29.84 27.44
C THR A 215 9.15 30.31 26.82
N ASN A 216 9.48 29.82 25.62
CA ASN A 216 10.68 30.17 24.89
C ASN A 216 10.45 30.06 23.37
N GLY A 217 11.48 30.37 22.57
CA GLY A 217 11.36 30.32 21.11
C GLY A 217 10.93 28.95 20.55
N PHE A 218 11.23 27.85 21.23
CA PHE A 218 10.76 26.53 20.81
C PHE A 218 9.27 26.33 21.05
N THR A 219 8.75 26.73 22.22
CA THR A 219 7.30 26.63 22.51
C THR A 219 6.49 27.53 21.58
N ASP A 220 6.99 28.75 21.33
CA ASP A 220 6.35 29.71 20.43
C ASP A 220 6.31 29.19 18.99
N TRP A 221 7.45 28.72 18.48
CA TRP A 221 7.54 28.12 17.15
C TRP A 221 6.59 26.93 17.02
N ARG A 222 6.54 26.06 18.04
CA ARG A 222 5.72 24.85 17.97
C ARG A 222 4.23 25.16 17.97
N SER A 223 3.77 26.12 18.76
CA SER A 223 2.36 26.52 18.75
C SER A 223 1.96 27.22 17.45
N GLN A 224 2.87 27.94 16.81
CA GLN A 224 2.61 28.61 15.52
C GLN A 224 2.75 27.69 14.30
N SER A 225 3.49 26.59 14.40
CA SER A 225 3.80 25.71 13.26
C SER A 225 2.83 24.54 13.10
N ASN A 226 1.58 24.71 13.52
CA ASN A 226 0.60 23.63 13.41
C ASN A 226 0.38 23.23 11.94
N ASP A 227 0.36 21.93 11.69
CA ASP A 227 0.18 21.31 10.36
C ASP A 227 1.34 21.44 9.35
N VAL A 228 2.30 22.34 9.57
CA VAL A 228 3.45 22.59 8.66
C VAL A 228 4.29 21.34 8.38
N LEU A 229 4.43 20.45 9.37
CA LEU A 229 5.16 19.18 9.18
C LEU A 229 4.24 18.02 8.76
N PHE A 230 2.94 18.11 9.04
CA PHE A 230 2.02 16.99 8.85
C PHE A 230 1.54 16.87 7.41
N LEU A 231 0.87 17.91 6.88
CA LEU A 231 0.21 17.84 5.57
C LEU A 231 1.22 17.64 4.42
N PRO A 232 2.39 18.33 4.36
CA PRO A 232 3.41 18.04 3.36
C PRO A 232 3.92 16.61 3.40
N THR A 233 4.20 16.10 4.60
CA THR A 233 4.65 14.72 4.78
C THR A 233 3.59 13.71 4.33
N ALA A 234 2.32 13.97 4.64
CA ALA A 234 1.20 13.15 4.19
C ALA A 234 1.09 13.14 2.65
N CYS A 235 1.25 14.28 1.99
CA CYS A 235 1.23 14.37 0.52
C CYS A 235 2.43 13.65 -0.12
N VAL A 236 3.64 13.78 0.44
CA VAL A 236 4.80 13.04 -0.07
C VAL A 236 4.56 11.53 0.04
N LEU A 237 4.03 11.05 1.18
CA LEU A 237 3.70 9.64 1.32
C LEU A 237 2.57 9.21 0.38
N ALA A 238 1.55 10.05 0.17
CA ALA A 238 0.48 9.80 -0.78
C ALA A 238 1.00 9.64 -2.21
N ALA A 239 1.99 10.46 -2.62
CA ALA A 239 2.66 10.32 -3.90
C ALA A 239 3.44 8.99 -4.00
N VAL A 240 4.14 8.60 -2.93
CA VAL A 240 4.82 7.29 -2.86
C VAL A 240 3.84 6.14 -3.06
N VAL A 241 2.70 6.15 -2.37
CA VAL A 241 1.71 5.08 -2.46
C VAL A 241 0.75 5.21 -3.65
N ALA A 242 0.91 6.24 -4.49
CA ALA A 242 0.18 6.35 -5.75
C ALA A 242 0.79 5.47 -6.86
N ALA A 243 2.04 5.00 -6.71
CA ALA A 243 2.70 4.20 -7.75
C ALA A 243 1.91 2.94 -8.19
N PRO A 244 1.32 2.12 -7.29
CA PRO A 244 0.49 0.99 -7.69
C PRO A 244 -0.78 1.40 -8.44
N VAL A 245 -1.36 2.56 -8.11
CA VAL A 245 -2.52 3.12 -8.83
C VAL A 245 -2.13 3.46 -10.26
N LEU A 246 -0.99 4.13 -10.44
CA LEU A 246 -0.50 4.49 -11.78
C LEU A 246 -0.25 3.24 -12.63
N ALA A 247 0.27 2.18 -12.03
CA ALA A 247 0.43 0.88 -12.70
C ALA A 247 -0.94 0.27 -13.08
N ALA A 248 -1.90 0.24 -12.15
CA ALA A 248 -3.24 -0.30 -12.40
C ALA A 248 -4.03 0.51 -13.44
N VAL A 249 -3.90 1.83 -13.45
CA VAL A 249 -4.50 2.71 -14.46
C VAL A 249 -3.88 2.43 -15.84
N ARG A 250 -2.55 2.31 -15.93
CA ARG A 250 -1.87 1.93 -17.19
C ARG A 250 -2.33 0.55 -17.68
N ALA A 251 -2.50 -0.40 -16.77
CA ALA A 251 -3.06 -1.73 -17.05
C ALA A 251 -4.46 -1.68 -17.64
N LYS A 252 -5.35 -0.89 -17.03
CA LYS A 252 -6.74 -0.75 -17.48
C LYS A 252 -6.86 0.01 -18.82
N LEU A 253 -5.95 0.93 -19.08
CA LEU A 253 -5.87 1.66 -20.35
C LEU A 253 -5.27 0.84 -21.51
N HIS A 254 -5.08 -0.49 -21.35
CA HIS A 254 -4.53 -1.41 -22.35
C HIS A 254 -3.13 -1.05 -22.89
N ASN A 255 -2.42 -0.14 -22.22
CA ASN A 255 -1.02 0.21 -22.51
C ASN A 255 -0.04 -0.56 -21.61
N ASP A 256 -0.49 -1.69 -21.05
CA ASP A 256 0.32 -2.54 -20.19
C ASP A 256 0.84 -3.75 -20.97
N PRO A 257 2.16 -3.89 -21.13
CA PRO A 257 2.79 -5.06 -21.73
C PRO A 257 2.28 -6.38 -21.15
N SER A 258 1.96 -6.42 -19.86
CA SER A 258 1.43 -7.63 -19.21
C SER A 258 0.01 -7.99 -19.66
N SER A 259 -0.85 -7.01 -19.93
CA SER A 259 -2.17 -7.27 -20.51
C SER A 259 -2.07 -7.83 -21.93
N VAL A 260 -1.14 -7.30 -22.73
CA VAL A 260 -0.85 -7.82 -24.08
C VAL A 260 -0.26 -9.24 -23.99
N ALA A 261 0.64 -9.48 -23.04
CA ALA A 261 1.23 -10.79 -22.79
C ALA A 261 0.18 -11.82 -22.35
N VAL A 262 -0.75 -11.47 -21.46
CA VAL A 262 -1.87 -12.35 -21.06
C VAL A 262 -2.72 -12.73 -22.28
N LEU A 263 -3.12 -11.76 -23.10
CA LEU A 263 -3.88 -12.04 -24.33
C LEU A 263 -3.10 -12.94 -25.29
N THR A 264 -1.78 -12.74 -25.37
CA THR A 264 -0.89 -13.54 -26.21
C THR A 264 -0.72 -14.96 -25.69
N LEU A 265 -0.62 -15.15 -24.37
CA LEU A 265 -0.43 -16.45 -23.72
C LEU A 265 -1.72 -17.27 -23.64
N THR A 266 -2.90 -16.62 -23.63
CA THR A 266 -4.20 -17.26 -23.38
C THR A 266 -4.47 -18.48 -24.25
N PRO A 267 -4.28 -18.45 -25.59
CA PRO A 267 -4.57 -19.62 -26.44
C PRO A 267 -3.69 -20.83 -26.09
N MET A 268 -2.38 -20.61 -25.97
CA MET A 268 -1.43 -21.66 -25.61
C MET A 268 -1.69 -22.22 -24.20
N TRP A 269 -1.98 -21.33 -23.24
CA TRP A 269 -2.29 -21.71 -21.87
C TRP A 269 -3.56 -22.56 -21.78
N GLN A 270 -4.63 -22.21 -22.53
CA GLN A 270 -5.87 -23.01 -22.57
C GLN A 270 -5.64 -24.41 -23.16
N ASP A 271 -4.89 -24.52 -24.25
CA ASP A 271 -4.59 -25.81 -24.87
C ASP A 271 -3.76 -26.71 -23.94
N LEU A 272 -2.72 -26.14 -23.31
CA LEU A 272 -1.84 -26.86 -22.39
C LEU A 272 -2.56 -27.25 -21.11
N SER A 273 -3.28 -26.34 -20.47
CA SER A 273 -4.04 -26.65 -19.24
C SER A 273 -5.15 -27.69 -19.47
N THR A 274 -5.77 -27.69 -20.65
CA THR A 274 -6.75 -28.73 -21.03
C THR A 274 -6.08 -30.09 -21.23
N ALA A 275 -4.90 -30.14 -21.86
CA ALA A 275 -4.18 -31.39 -22.11
C ALA A 275 -3.41 -31.92 -20.87
N LEU A 276 -3.05 -31.03 -19.94
CA LEU A 276 -2.26 -31.28 -18.74
C LEU A 276 -2.94 -30.63 -17.51
N PRO A 277 -4.13 -31.10 -17.10
CA PRO A 277 -4.89 -30.46 -16.03
C PRO A 277 -4.16 -30.46 -14.68
N ALA A 278 -3.28 -31.44 -14.45
CA ALA A 278 -2.44 -31.51 -13.25
C ALA A 278 -1.46 -30.33 -13.09
N MET A 279 -1.17 -29.59 -14.17
CA MET A 279 -0.27 -28.42 -14.16
C MET A 279 -1.04 -27.11 -13.96
N SER A 280 -2.37 -27.13 -14.06
CA SER A 280 -3.17 -25.97 -13.75
C SER A 280 -3.53 -25.96 -12.27
N ILE A 281 -3.24 -24.86 -11.60
CA ILE A 281 -3.64 -24.69 -10.21
C ILE A 281 -5.13 -24.32 -10.22
N GLU A 282 -6.03 -25.22 -9.82
CA GLU A 282 -7.44 -24.89 -9.61
C GLU A 282 -7.57 -23.79 -8.53
N SER A 283 -7.53 -22.53 -8.94
CA SER A 283 -7.84 -21.40 -8.07
C SER A 283 -9.20 -20.88 -8.48
N THR A 284 -10.22 -21.29 -7.74
CA THR A 284 -11.49 -20.58 -7.65
C THR A 284 -11.23 -19.14 -7.22
N GLY A 285 -11.02 -18.22 -8.17
CA GLY A 285 -10.84 -16.80 -7.90
C GLY A 285 -9.77 -16.14 -8.77
N LEU A 286 -10.25 -15.43 -9.80
CA LEU A 286 -9.59 -14.42 -10.62
C LEU A 286 -8.36 -13.77 -9.94
N LEU A 287 -7.18 -14.02 -10.48
CA LEU A 287 -6.02 -13.18 -10.17
C LEU A 287 -6.33 -11.73 -10.56
N PRO A 288 -6.11 -10.77 -9.66
CA PRO A 288 -6.74 -9.46 -9.74
C PRO A 288 -6.11 -8.50 -10.75
N ASN A 289 -4.83 -8.70 -11.09
CA ASN A 289 -4.10 -7.84 -12.01
C ASN A 289 -3.51 -8.65 -13.20
N SER A 290 -3.21 -7.96 -14.30
CA SER A 290 -2.60 -8.52 -15.52
C SER A 290 -1.21 -9.13 -15.26
N VAL A 291 -0.42 -8.53 -14.38
CA VAL A 291 0.95 -8.98 -14.04
C VAL A 291 0.97 -10.34 -13.34
N ASP A 292 0.15 -10.51 -12.30
CA ASP A 292 0.02 -11.76 -11.55
C ASP A 292 -0.54 -12.85 -12.48
N ARG A 293 -1.50 -12.49 -13.35
CA ARG A 293 -2.04 -13.40 -14.38
C ARG A 293 -0.97 -13.83 -15.37
N GLU A 294 -0.22 -12.88 -15.91
CA GLU A 294 0.87 -13.15 -16.85
C GLU A 294 1.90 -14.08 -16.21
N HIS A 295 2.39 -13.73 -15.02
CA HIS A 295 3.41 -14.51 -14.32
C HIS A 295 2.95 -15.95 -14.07
N ARG A 296 1.71 -16.12 -13.61
CA ARG A 296 1.13 -17.45 -13.43
C ARG A 296 1.00 -18.21 -14.74
N MET A 297 0.47 -17.58 -15.80
CA MET A 297 0.32 -18.25 -17.10
C MET A 297 1.67 -18.65 -17.68
N ARG A 298 2.73 -17.86 -17.47
CA ARG A 298 4.10 -18.22 -17.85
C ARG A 298 4.55 -19.48 -17.10
N ILE A 299 4.41 -19.52 -15.77
CA ILE A 299 4.79 -20.68 -14.95
C ILE A 299 4.01 -21.93 -15.38
N GLU A 300 2.68 -21.85 -15.50
CA GLU A 300 1.87 -23.01 -15.88
C GLU A 300 2.20 -23.51 -17.30
N CYS A 301 2.49 -22.61 -18.24
CA CYS A 301 2.96 -22.99 -19.57
C CYS A 301 4.37 -23.61 -19.53
N GLU A 302 5.29 -23.06 -18.74
CA GLU A 302 6.65 -23.57 -18.57
C GLU A 302 6.63 -24.98 -17.96
N ASP A 303 5.89 -25.19 -16.88
CA ASP A 303 5.71 -26.49 -16.21
C ASP A 303 5.08 -27.53 -17.16
N ALA A 304 4.09 -27.11 -17.94
CA ALA A 304 3.49 -27.95 -18.96
C ALA A 304 4.51 -28.35 -20.04
N VAL A 305 5.30 -27.41 -20.55
CA VAL A 305 6.34 -27.69 -21.55
C VAL A 305 7.46 -28.56 -20.95
N PHE A 306 7.84 -28.34 -19.69
CA PHE A 306 8.81 -29.15 -18.97
C PHE A 306 8.36 -30.62 -18.91
N THR A 307 7.07 -30.84 -18.63
CA THR A 307 6.44 -32.17 -18.63
C THR A 307 6.43 -32.82 -20.02
N LEU A 308 6.45 -32.02 -21.09
CA LEU A 308 6.45 -32.51 -22.47
C LEU A 308 7.84 -32.80 -23.04
N LEU A 309 8.91 -32.30 -22.43
CA LEU A 309 10.30 -32.52 -22.89
C LEU A 309 10.65 -33.99 -23.16
N PRO A 310 10.24 -34.97 -22.31
CA PRO A 310 10.51 -36.39 -22.53
C PRO A 310 9.94 -36.97 -23.84
N TYR A 311 8.94 -36.31 -24.43
CA TYR A 311 8.26 -36.73 -25.67
C TYR A 311 8.76 -35.96 -26.91
N MET A 312 9.65 -34.99 -26.73
CA MET A 312 10.31 -34.30 -27.85
C MET A 312 11.46 -35.16 -28.42
N THR A 313 11.81 -34.93 -29.67
CA THR A 313 13.03 -35.47 -30.30
C THR A 313 14.23 -34.57 -29.98
N GLU A 314 15.45 -35.08 -30.20
CA GLU A 314 16.67 -34.27 -30.01
C GLU A 314 16.72 -33.06 -30.96
N GLN A 315 16.25 -33.22 -32.20
CA GLN A 315 16.19 -32.14 -33.17
C GLN A 315 15.20 -31.03 -32.76
N GLU A 316 14.08 -31.40 -32.14
CA GLU A 316 13.06 -30.47 -31.64
C GLU A 316 13.52 -29.67 -30.41
N ARG A 317 14.53 -30.15 -29.68
CA ARG A 317 15.07 -29.50 -28.47
C ARG A 317 16.24 -28.55 -28.73
N ARG A 318 16.71 -28.41 -29.97
CA ARG A 318 17.88 -27.59 -30.30
C ARG A 318 17.73 -26.13 -29.87
N GLU A 319 18.84 -25.54 -29.40
CA GLU A 319 18.88 -24.14 -28.96
C GLU A 319 18.69 -23.16 -30.12
N GLU A 320 19.02 -23.57 -31.35
CA GLU A 320 18.85 -22.75 -32.56
C GLU A 320 17.45 -22.85 -33.19
N ALA A 321 16.53 -23.62 -32.59
CA ALA A 321 15.18 -23.77 -33.11
C ALA A 321 14.41 -22.45 -33.05
N THR A 322 13.72 -22.11 -34.14
CA THR A 322 12.85 -20.93 -34.21
C THR A 322 11.62 -21.10 -33.32
N PRO A 323 10.97 -20.01 -32.88
CA PRO A 323 9.73 -20.09 -32.09
C PRO A 323 8.63 -20.93 -32.76
N MET A 324 8.57 -20.91 -34.09
CA MET A 324 7.64 -21.74 -34.87
C MET A 324 7.96 -23.23 -34.80
N GLN A 325 9.25 -23.58 -34.90
CA GLN A 325 9.68 -24.98 -34.73
C GLN A 325 9.45 -25.47 -33.31
N ARG A 326 9.66 -24.62 -32.30
CA ARG A 326 9.37 -24.92 -30.89
C ARG A 326 7.87 -25.11 -30.64
N CYS A 327 7.03 -24.25 -31.22
CA CYS A 327 5.58 -24.41 -31.17
C CYS A 327 5.16 -25.76 -31.76
N ALA A 328 5.65 -26.13 -32.95
CA ALA A 328 5.38 -27.42 -33.56
C ALA A 328 5.91 -28.60 -32.72
N ALA A 329 7.09 -28.46 -32.10
CA ALA A 329 7.66 -29.47 -31.21
C ALA A 329 6.77 -29.74 -29.99
N ILE A 330 6.23 -28.68 -29.36
CA ILE A 330 5.32 -28.80 -28.21
C ILE A 330 4.04 -29.54 -28.60
N VAL A 331 3.47 -29.21 -29.76
CA VAL A 331 2.29 -29.88 -30.30
C VAL A 331 2.57 -31.36 -30.57
N ASN A 332 3.65 -31.68 -31.29
CA ASN A 332 4.02 -33.06 -31.59
C ASN A 332 4.26 -33.87 -30.31
N ALA A 333 4.88 -33.25 -29.29
CA ALA A 333 5.10 -33.88 -27.99
C ALA A 333 3.78 -34.17 -27.26
N LEU A 334 2.80 -33.26 -27.33
CA LEU A 334 1.45 -33.49 -26.81
C LEU A 334 0.78 -34.69 -27.49
N GLU A 335 0.86 -34.78 -28.82
CA GLU A 335 0.28 -35.90 -29.58
C GLU A 335 0.94 -37.23 -29.23
N ARG A 336 2.29 -37.28 -29.18
CA ARG A 336 3.03 -38.48 -28.78
C ARG A 336 2.68 -38.94 -27.37
N ARG A 337 2.52 -38.00 -26.44
CA ARG A 337 2.08 -38.29 -25.08
C ARG A 337 0.67 -38.87 -25.05
N ARG A 338 -0.28 -38.28 -25.80
CA ARG A 338 -1.65 -38.80 -25.93
C ARG A 338 -1.67 -40.20 -26.55
N ALA A 339 -0.77 -40.47 -27.50
CA ALA A 339 -0.60 -41.79 -28.11
C ALA A 339 0.10 -42.83 -27.21
N GLY A 340 0.48 -42.47 -25.97
CA GLY A 340 1.11 -43.37 -25.01
C GLY A 340 2.57 -43.69 -25.34
N ALA A 341 3.29 -42.79 -26.03
CA ALA A 341 4.71 -42.98 -26.31
C ALA A 341 5.54 -43.13 -25.02
N ALA A 342 6.64 -43.88 -25.09
CA ALA A 342 7.54 -44.03 -23.96
C ALA A 342 8.30 -42.74 -23.65
N GLU A 343 8.40 -42.39 -22.37
CA GLU A 343 9.17 -41.24 -21.90
C GLU A 343 10.67 -41.47 -22.07
N SER A 344 11.38 -40.44 -22.53
CA SER A 344 12.84 -40.42 -22.57
C SER A 344 13.41 -39.50 -21.50
N ARG A 345 14.55 -39.88 -20.88
CA ARG A 345 15.27 -38.98 -19.97
C ARG A 345 16.01 -37.93 -20.78
N VAL A 346 15.70 -36.66 -20.55
CA VAL A 346 16.22 -35.54 -21.35
C VAL A 346 16.67 -34.39 -20.46
N ALA A 347 17.66 -33.63 -20.93
CA ALA A 347 18.09 -32.40 -20.28
C ALA A 347 17.15 -31.25 -20.63
N THR A 348 16.97 -30.32 -19.70
CA THR A 348 16.18 -29.11 -19.90
C THR A 348 16.92 -28.12 -20.81
N PRO A 349 16.34 -27.72 -21.96
CA PRO A 349 16.92 -26.71 -22.82
C PRO A 349 16.96 -25.34 -22.13
N ARG A 350 17.95 -24.51 -22.43
CA ARG A 350 18.10 -23.18 -21.82
C ARG A 350 17.00 -22.22 -22.23
N TRP A 351 16.52 -22.34 -23.47
CA TRP A 351 15.43 -21.52 -23.99
C TRP A 351 14.13 -21.64 -23.20
N LEU A 352 13.92 -22.73 -22.45
CA LEU A 352 12.72 -22.91 -21.64
C LEU A 352 12.71 -21.99 -20.42
N ALA A 353 13.89 -21.65 -19.89
CA ALA A 353 14.05 -20.71 -18.79
C ALA A 353 14.08 -19.23 -19.25
N ASP A 354 14.00 -18.98 -20.56
CA ASP A 354 13.92 -17.63 -21.13
C ASP A 354 12.45 -17.22 -21.29
N GLU A 355 12.01 -16.32 -20.41
CA GLU A 355 10.61 -15.91 -20.40
C GLU A 355 10.19 -15.15 -21.68
N ASP A 356 11.12 -14.45 -22.35
CA ASP A 356 10.85 -13.73 -23.60
C ASP A 356 10.74 -14.70 -24.79
N GLU A 357 11.41 -15.85 -24.71
CA GLU A 357 11.24 -16.93 -25.70
C GLU A 357 9.87 -17.57 -25.58
N LEU A 358 9.38 -17.84 -24.37
CA LEU A 358 8.05 -18.40 -24.15
C LEU A 358 6.94 -17.52 -24.75
N LEU A 359 7.06 -16.19 -24.61
CA LEU A 359 6.15 -15.25 -25.27
C LEU A 359 6.21 -15.34 -26.80
N ARG A 360 7.41 -15.45 -27.39
CA ARG A 360 7.57 -15.57 -28.85
C ARG A 360 6.96 -16.88 -29.38
N ILE A 361 7.03 -17.96 -28.61
CA ILE A 361 6.34 -19.22 -28.91
C ILE A 361 4.82 -19.01 -28.86
N ALA A 362 4.31 -18.39 -27.79
CA ALA A 362 2.88 -18.11 -27.64
C ALA A 362 2.32 -17.21 -28.77
N GLN A 363 3.08 -16.20 -29.21
CA GLN A 363 2.71 -15.39 -30.38
C GLN A 363 2.56 -16.22 -31.66
N THR A 364 3.42 -17.24 -31.80
CA THR A 364 3.37 -18.14 -32.95
C THR A 364 2.20 -19.11 -32.83
N TRP A 365 1.88 -19.54 -31.61
CA TRP A 365 0.72 -20.37 -31.28
C TRP A 365 -0.59 -19.71 -31.75
N THR A 366 -0.78 -18.42 -31.49
CA THR A 366 -1.98 -17.66 -31.89
C THR A 366 -2.16 -17.56 -33.41
N LYS A 367 -1.09 -17.73 -34.19
CA LYS A 367 -1.11 -17.69 -35.65
C LYS A 367 -1.34 -19.07 -36.30
N ARG A 368 -1.49 -20.13 -35.49
CA ARG A 368 -1.70 -21.48 -35.98
C ARG A 368 -3.15 -21.65 -36.49
N PRO A 369 -3.38 -22.32 -37.63
CA PRO A 369 -4.74 -22.68 -38.06
C PRO A 369 -5.37 -23.67 -37.07
N ALA A 370 -6.64 -23.46 -36.74
CA ALA A 370 -7.38 -24.18 -35.68
C ALA A 370 -7.59 -25.70 -35.94
N GLU A 371 -7.16 -26.22 -37.09
CA GLU A 371 -7.45 -27.59 -37.54
C GLU A 371 -6.60 -28.69 -36.88
N ALA A 372 -5.72 -28.36 -35.95
CA ALA A 372 -4.69 -29.31 -35.51
C ALA A 372 -4.75 -29.65 -34.00
N VAL A 373 -5.94 -29.54 -33.37
CA VAL A 373 -6.21 -30.07 -32.02
C VAL A 373 -7.54 -30.84 -31.95
N SER A 374 -8.33 -30.91 -33.02
CA SER A 374 -9.57 -31.71 -33.04
C SER A 374 -9.33 -33.17 -33.46
N VAL A 375 -9.03 -34.03 -32.49
CA VAL A 375 -9.53 -35.42 -32.42
C VAL A 375 -9.83 -35.74 -30.97
#